data_AF-A0A374VEC1-F1
#
_entry.id   AF-A0A374VEC1-F1
#
_cell.length_a   1.000
_cell.length_b   1.000
_cell.length_c   1.000
_cell.angle_alpha   90.00
_cell.angle_beta   90.00
_cell.angle_gamma   90.00
#
_symmetry.space_group_name_H-M   'P 1'
#
loop_
_entity.id
_entity.type
_entity.pdbx_description
1 polymer ?
#
loop_
_entity_poly.entity_id
_entity_poly.type
_entity_poly.pdbx_seq_one_letter_code
_entity_poly.pdbx_strand_id
1 'polypeptide(L)'
;MSSLLLASGLFVAACGDDDLDNMQTSVNGVTLKSFGPCPLTRGESMEVIGVNLGKVSKVLFPKGNQRLYDTKTYEEAQFSLNTDGKLSVTVPDEVVPGKLRLVVGSDTIVSNSFVSFKEEGVIKNVELSSTDVRAGDIITVKGEYVWNMIYATFADNVVVYAEDFLKNTRNEIQIAVPAAAVSGEVTYYDGNANEIQQPLIEDLQIRQATVERLSNESPELGEEITIFGKDLDLVGCANFPFVDSVKVVVNEAGTELKCIVPSKTTPGDINLAQYSGKKISVPYTPLMIEVSGVTPKEDLKAGDRVTITGTRLDKVQYILLPGDLALASDEFSGSATQITFTVPEGMADGEVKVVQHENYSLVTEKIAMHHEGAELTIWSGKKVIGNWDVTMDALSWSGGAELWPTVQPGQVMSIYVTVNEGVNDAKIRVGNGSWVALPGTSDLNDLVPGDNVIRITLTEAMINELVNNGGLVLCGAYFTVTSVTLSLLETVIWRGSWNCSGGTWAGNQDLAYGAYDWSTFQEGQKIVFTFDSADPTTGWGCISPRMGGNSWANLSVSQINFTPSAEEQSIEFIPTADDIAHLQNDDGLVITGDGFILKKVSIK
;
A
#
# COMPACT_ATOMS: atom_id res chain seq x y z
N MET A 1 -43.50 9.87 -30.45
CA MET A 1 -43.94 8.48 -30.17
C MET A 1 -43.20 8.05 -28.92
N SER A 2 -43.77 7.83 -27.74
CA SER A 2 -45.14 7.64 -27.22
C SER A 2 -45.17 8.32 -25.84
N SER A 3 -46.10 9.20 -25.46
CA SER A 3 -47.52 8.99 -25.13
C SER A 3 -47.75 7.88 -24.09
N LEU A 4 -47.85 8.27 -22.82
CA LEU A 4 -48.69 7.57 -21.84
C LEU A 4 -49.36 8.59 -20.90
N LEU A 5 -50.67 8.72 -21.06
CA LEU A 5 -51.62 9.38 -20.17
C LEU A 5 -51.92 8.46 -18.98
N LEU A 6 -51.95 9.00 -17.76
CA LEU A 6 -52.80 8.57 -16.64
C LEU A 6 -52.97 9.79 -15.72
N ALA A 7 -54.10 10.50 -15.79
CA ALA A 7 -55.37 10.22 -15.12
C ALA A 7 -55.52 11.09 -13.86
N SER A 8 -56.35 12.10 -14.02
CA SER A 8 -56.86 13.03 -13.03
C SER A 8 -57.64 12.33 -11.92
N GLY A 9 -57.44 12.80 -10.68
CA GLY A 9 -58.23 12.47 -9.51
C GLY A 9 -58.23 13.64 -8.52
N LEU A 10 -59.16 14.57 -8.72
CA LEU A 10 -59.62 15.48 -7.66
C LEU A 10 -60.67 14.72 -6.84
N PHE A 11 -60.50 14.63 -5.52
CA PHE A 11 -61.57 14.86 -4.56
C PHE A 11 -60.99 15.35 -3.22
N VAL A 12 -61.65 16.40 -2.76
CA VAL A 12 -61.46 17.19 -1.54
C VAL A 12 -61.91 16.38 -0.33
N ALA A 13 -61.11 16.35 0.74
CA ALA A 13 -61.58 16.26 2.13
C ALA A 13 -60.40 16.41 3.11
N ALA A 14 -60.11 17.64 3.49
CA ALA A 14 -59.77 17.98 4.86
C ALA A 14 -60.30 19.39 5.11
N CYS A 15 -61.63 19.50 5.21
CA CYS A 15 -62.20 20.45 6.15
C CYS A 15 -61.71 20.01 7.54
N GLY A 16 -60.59 20.58 7.98
CA GLY A 16 -60.33 20.80 9.38
C GLY A 16 -60.98 22.13 9.72
N ASP A 17 -61.82 22.10 10.75
CA ASP A 17 -62.78 23.11 11.16
C ASP A 17 -62.29 24.57 11.13
N ASP A 18 -63.26 25.45 10.93
CA ASP A 18 -63.21 26.91 11.07
C ASP A 18 -62.32 27.38 12.24
N ASP A 19 -61.08 27.77 11.94
CA ASP A 19 -60.38 28.80 12.72
C ASP A 19 -60.42 30.11 11.92
N LEU A 20 -61.63 30.67 11.82
CA LEU A 20 -61.84 32.09 11.52
C LEU A 20 -61.41 33.01 12.68
N ASP A 21 -60.85 32.46 13.76
CA ASP A 21 -60.23 33.21 14.86
C ASP A 21 -58.71 33.35 14.65
N ASN A 22 -58.32 34.09 13.61
CA ASN A 22 -56.96 34.63 13.47
C ASN A 22 -56.70 35.81 14.45
N MET A 23 -57.52 35.94 15.51
CA MET A 23 -57.36 36.98 16.51
C MET A 23 -56.26 36.59 17.49
N GLN A 24 -55.16 37.33 17.44
CA GLN A 24 -54.11 37.25 18.44
C GLN A 24 -54.69 37.46 19.85
N THR A 25 -54.30 36.65 20.83
CA THR A 25 -54.78 36.77 22.21
C THR A 25 -54.56 38.18 22.76
N SER A 26 -55.57 38.73 23.43
CA SER A 26 -55.49 40.07 23.99
C SER A 26 -54.47 40.16 25.12
N VAL A 27 -53.63 41.20 25.09
CA VAL A 27 -52.69 41.54 26.17
C VAL A 27 -53.12 42.89 26.75
N ASN A 28 -53.41 42.95 28.06
CA ASN A 28 -53.92 44.15 28.76
C ASN A 28 -55.17 44.78 28.10
N GLY A 29 -56.01 43.95 27.48
CA GLY A 29 -57.22 44.36 26.76
C GLY A 29 -56.95 44.95 25.37
N VAL A 30 -55.70 44.94 24.89
CA VAL A 30 -55.30 45.32 23.53
C VAL A 30 -55.21 44.07 22.66
N THR A 31 -55.67 44.15 21.42
CA THR A 31 -55.60 43.04 20.44
C THR A 31 -55.05 43.55 19.12
N LEU A 32 -54.01 42.91 18.58
CA LEU A 32 -53.57 43.11 17.20
C LEU A 32 -54.37 42.18 16.28
N LYS A 33 -55.06 42.75 15.29
CA LYS A 33 -55.84 41.96 14.31
C LYS A 33 -55.10 41.81 12.99
N SER A 34 -54.57 42.91 12.45
CA SER A 34 -53.85 42.89 11.18
C SER A 34 -52.95 44.10 11.05
N PHE A 35 -52.02 44.04 10.10
CA PHE A 35 -51.21 45.17 9.71
C PHE A 35 -50.87 45.10 8.22
N GLY A 36 -50.64 46.25 7.58
CA GLY A 36 -50.28 46.29 6.16
C GLY A 36 -50.20 47.71 5.58
N PRO A 37 -49.84 47.85 4.30
CA PRO A 37 -49.62 46.78 3.32
C PRO A 37 -48.38 45.92 3.64
N CYS A 38 -48.34 44.69 3.14
CA CYS A 38 -47.14 43.85 3.16
C CYS A 38 -46.98 43.21 1.77
N PRO A 39 -45.80 43.27 1.12
CA PRO A 39 -44.56 43.86 1.60
C PRO A 39 -44.62 45.39 1.79
N LEU A 40 -43.90 45.88 2.80
CA LEU A 40 -43.76 47.29 3.18
C LEU A 40 -42.70 47.99 2.33
N THR A 41 -42.76 49.32 2.30
CA THR A 41 -41.67 50.19 1.85
C THR A 41 -41.16 50.97 3.07
N ARG A 42 -39.86 51.04 3.31
CA ARG A 42 -39.32 51.86 4.41
C ARG A 42 -39.56 53.35 4.15
N GLY A 43 -39.80 54.11 5.22
CA GLY A 43 -40.19 55.52 5.16
C GLY A 43 -41.66 55.77 4.81
N GLU A 44 -42.39 54.77 4.28
CA GLU A 44 -43.83 54.89 4.03
C GLU A 44 -44.65 54.56 5.30
N SER A 45 -45.95 54.85 5.25
CA SER A 45 -46.88 54.53 6.34
C SER A 45 -47.54 53.17 6.14
N MET A 46 -47.67 52.43 7.24
CA MET A 46 -48.49 51.23 7.33
C MET A 46 -49.60 51.41 8.35
N GLU A 47 -50.68 50.66 8.17
CA GLU A 47 -51.81 50.63 9.10
C GLU A 47 -51.70 49.41 10.01
N VAL A 48 -51.94 49.62 11.31
CA VAL A 48 -52.10 48.56 12.30
C VAL A 48 -53.54 48.61 12.80
N ILE A 49 -54.28 47.51 12.64
CA ILE A 49 -55.70 47.40 12.99
C ILE A 49 -55.85 46.45 14.17
N GLY A 50 -56.70 46.84 15.12
CA GLY A 50 -56.83 46.13 16.39
C GLY A 50 -57.97 46.63 17.26
N VAL A 51 -57.87 46.32 18.56
CA VAL A 51 -58.82 46.75 19.61
C VAL A 51 -58.04 47.45 20.72
N ASN A 52 -58.57 48.57 21.24
CA ASN A 52 -57.96 49.39 22.29
C ASN A 52 -56.53 49.84 21.98
N LEU A 53 -56.22 50.13 20.71
CA LEU A 53 -54.86 50.49 20.29
C LEU A 53 -54.37 51.82 20.90
N GLY A 54 -55.25 52.65 21.46
CA GLY A 54 -54.84 53.85 22.21
C GLY A 54 -54.00 53.58 23.47
N LYS A 55 -53.87 52.32 23.91
CA LYS A 55 -52.99 51.91 25.01
C LYS A 55 -51.57 51.52 24.55
N VAL A 56 -51.31 51.49 23.24
CA VAL A 56 -49.98 51.18 22.69
C VAL A 56 -49.05 52.36 22.93
N SER A 57 -47.93 52.13 23.60
CA SER A 57 -46.93 53.17 23.89
C SER A 57 -45.77 53.16 22.90
N LYS A 58 -45.47 52.02 22.27
CA LYS A 58 -44.41 51.87 21.26
C LYS A 58 -44.80 50.85 20.20
N VAL A 59 -44.37 51.12 18.97
CA VAL A 59 -44.36 50.15 17.88
C VAL A 59 -42.91 49.86 17.52
N LEU A 60 -42.52 48.60 17.61
CA LEU A 60 -41.13 48.17 17.50
C LEU A 60 -40.97 47.24 16.28
N PHE A 61 -40.09 47.64 15.38
CA PHE A 61 -39.72 46.84 14.23
C PHE A 61 -38.43 46.06 14.49
N PRO A 62 -38.30 44.86 13.90
CA PRO A 62 -37.05 44.13 13.89
C PRO A 62 -35.89 44.96 13.32
N LYS A 63 -34.76 45.01 14.04
CA LYS A 63 -33.48 45.58 13.56
C LYS A 63 -32.42 44.48 13.52
N GLY A 64 -31.34 44.68 12.76
CA GLY A 64 -30.17 43.77 12.73
C GLY A 64 -30.09 42.88 11.49
N ASN A 65 -29.41 41.74 11.58
CA ASN A 65 -29.24 40.80 10.47
C ASN A 65 -30.55 40.03 10.20
N GLN A 66 -30.95 39.94 8.93
CA GLN A 66 -32.17 39.32 8.40
C GLN A 66 -32.42 37.87 8.85
N ARG A 67 -31.40 37.15 9.36
CA ARG A 67 -31.51 35.72 9.76
C ARG A 67 -31.61 35.42 11.25
N LEU A 68 -31.69 36.42 12.13
CA LEU A 68 -32.18 36.15 13.49
C LEU A 68 -33.71 36.04 13.43
N TYR A 69 -34.24 34.81 13.28
CA TYR A 69 -35.69 34.53 13.32
C TYR A 69 -36.38 35.16 14.54
N ASP A 70 -35.64 35.32 15.64
CA ASP A 70 -35.96 36.21 16.75
C ASP A 70 -34.83 37.24 16.90
N THR A 71 -34.94 38.37 16.19
CA THR A 71 -34.07 39.50 16.52
C THR A 71 -34.30 39.92 17.96
N LYS A 72 -33.23 40.29 18.67
CA LYS A 72 -33.25 40.86 20.01
C LYS A 72 -33.13 42.38 20.00
N THR A 73 -32.96 42.98 18.83
CA THR A 73 -32.82 44.42 18.65
C THR A 73 -33.99 44.96 17.85
N TYR A 74 -34.46 46.15 18.24
CA TYR A 74 -35.64 46.76 17.64
C TYR A 74 -35.43 48.24 17.39
N GLU A 75 -36.05 48.74 16.34
CA GLU A 75 -36.16 50.16 16.03
C GLU A 75 -37.57 50.64 16.41
N GLU A 76 -37.67 51.77 17.11
CA GLU A 76 -38.95 52.37 17.49
C GLU A 76 -39.52 53.18 16.34
N ALA A 77 -40.72 52.82 15.89
CA ALA A 77 -41.41 53.52 14.82
C ALA A 77 -42.19 54.72 15.35
N GLN A 78 -42.26 55.77 14.53
CA GLN A 78 -43.19 56.87 14.76
C GLN A 78 -44.61 56.40 14.41
N PHE A 79 -45.59 56.72 15.26
CA PHE A 79 -46.97 56.34 15.00
C PHE A 79 -47.98 57.35 15.58
N SER A 80 -49.17 57.38 15.00
CA SER A 80 -50.30 58.18 15.47
C SER A 80 -51.57 57.34 15.54
N LEU A 81 -52.42 57.63 16.52
CA LEU A 81 -53.75 57.03 16.62
C LEU A 81 -54.71 57.83 15.74
N ASN A 82 -55.23 57.21 14.68
CA ASN A 82 -56.21 57.86 13.81
C ASN A 82 -57.61 57.81 14.42
N THR A 83 -58.02 56.63 14.87
CA THR A 83 -59.28 56.37 15.59
C THR A 83 -59.07 55.12 16.44
N ASP A 84 -59.83 54.93 17.52
CA ASP A 84 -59.66 53.74 18.35
C ASP A 84 -59.80 52.46 17.52
N GLY A 85 -58.80 51.58 17.63
CA GLY A 85 -58.64 50.39 16.80
C GLY A 85 -57.81 50.55 15.52
N LYS A 86 -57.25 51.74 15.22
CA LYS A 86 -56.41 51.96 14.02
C LYS A 86 -55.23 52.92 14.27
N LEU A 87 -54.00 52.41 14.16
CA LEU A 87 -52.76 53.20 14.17
C LEU A 87 -52.23 53.40 12.76
N SER A 88 -51.72 54.61 12.48
CA SER A 88 -50.83 54.87 11.36
C SER A 88 -49.40 54.82 11.86
N VAL A 89 -48.55 53.97 11.29
CA VAL A 89 -47.18 53.73 11.72
C VAL A 89 -46.23 54.04 10.56
N THR A 90 -45.27 54.92 10.75
CA THR A 90 -44.19 55.17 9.77
C THR A 90 -43.14 54.08 9.91
N VAL A 91 -42.91 53.34 8.82
CA VAL A 91 -41.93 52.26 8.77
C VAL A 91 -40.51 52.86 8.87
N PRO A 92 -39.69 52.47 9.86
CA PRO A 92 -38.34 53.02 9.99
C PRO A 92 -37.42 52.66 8.81
N ASP A 93 -36.30 53.37 8.68
CA ASP A 93 -35.36 53.20 7.57
C ASP A 93 -34.36 52.04 7.74
N GLU A 94 -34.10 51.61 8.98
CA GLU A 94 -33.08 50.61 9.31
C GLU A 94 -33.68 49.35 9.96
N VAL A 95 -34.74 48.82 9.35
CA VAL A 95 -35.45 47.63 9.83
C VAL A 95 -35.37 46.48 8.83
N VAL A 96 -35.48 45.25 9.32
CA VAL A 96 -35.40 44.01 8.52
C VAL A 96 -36.69 43.21 8.63
N PRO A 97 -36.98 42.25 7.71
CA PRO A 97 -38.12 41.35 7.87
C PRO A 97 -38.14 40.67 9.24
N GLY A 98 -39.33 40.50 9.82
CA GLY A 98 -39.48 39.89 11.15
C GLY A 98 -40.82 40.18 11.81
N LYS A 99 -41.00 39.80 13.07
CA LYS A 99 -42.26 40.06 13.79
C LYS A 99 -42.33 41.49 14.34
N LEU A 100 -43.37 42.22 13.97
CA LEU A 100 -43.76 43.50 14.56
C LEU A 100 -44.12 43.32 16.05
N ARG A 101 -43.78 44.29 16.89
CA ARG A 101 -44.11 44.29 18.32
C ARG A 101 -44.82 45.57 18.76
N LEU A 102 -45.85 45.44 19.58
CA LEU A 102 -46.58 46.56 20.20
C LEU A 102 -46.40 46.52 21.72
N VAL A 103 -45.85 47.58 22.31
CA VAL A 103 -45.66 47.68 23.76
C VAL A 103 -46.92 48.27 24.40
N VAL A 104 -47.44 47.60 25.44
CA VAL A 104 -48.66 47.97 26.15
C VAL A 104 -48.41 47.86 27.66
N GLY A 105 -48.19 49.00 28.33
CA GLY A 105 -47.77 49.01 29.72
C GLY A 105 -46.38 48.37 29.88
N SER A 106 -46.28 47.31 30.70
CA SER A 106 -45.07 46.50 30.86
C SER A 106 -45.00 45.29 29.92
N ASP A 107 -46.08 44.99 29.19
CA ASP A 107 -46.18 43.81 28.33
C ASP A 107 -45.99 44.15 26.85
N THR A 108 -45.80 43.13 26.01
CA THR A 108 -45.60 43.28 24.56
C THR A 108 -46.43 42.27 23.79
N ILE A 109 -47.14 42.75 22.77
CA ILE A 109 -47.80 41.94 21.76
C ILE A 109 -46.80 41.70 20.64
N VAL A 110 -46.52 40.44 20.29
CA VAL A 110 -45.61 40.07 19.19
C VAL A 110 -46.44 39.48 18.05
N SER A 111 -46.50 40.14 16.90
CA SER A 111 -47.30 39.67 15.76
C SER A 111 -47.02 38.21 15.37
N ASN A 112 -48.07 37.52 14.91
CA ASN A 112 -47.95 36.17 14.34
C ASN A 112 -47.30 36.21 12.95
N SER A 113 -47.71 37.16 12.11
CA SER A 113 -47.19 37.38 10.76
C SER A 113 -45.89 38.20 10.77
N PHE A 114 -45.04 37.97 9.77
CA PHE A 114 -43.83 38.75 9.55
C PHE A 114 -44.16 40.03 8.76
N VAL A 115 -43.51 41.13 9.11
CA VAL A 115 -43.31 42.23 8.17
C VAL A 115 -42.30 41.79 7.11
N SER A 116 -42.60 42.09 5.86
CA SER A 116 -41.70 41.89 4.71
C SER A 116 -41.51 43.23 4.01
N PHE A 117 -40.47 43.33 3.17
CA PHE A 117 -40.10 44.57 2.50
C PHE A 117 -40.10 44.36 0.98
N LYS A 118 -40.48 45.40 0.24
CA LYS A 118 -40.53 45.38 -1.21
C LYS A 118 -39.18 45.75 -1.82
N GLU A 119 -38.34 46.47 -1.09
CA GLU A 119 -37.07 46.95 -1.64
C GLU A 119 -36.08 45.80 -1.87
N GLU A 120 -35.56 45.74 -3.10
CA GLU A 120 -34.59 44.75 -3.55
C GLU A 120 -33.15 45.25 -3.29
N GLY A 121 -32.21 44.32 -3.18
CA GLY A 121 -30.80 44.65 -2.95
C GLY A 121 -30.16 45.22 -4.21
N VAL A 122 -29.61 46.43 -4.13
CA VAL A 122 -28.90 47.06 -5.26
C VAL A 122 -27.43 47.21 -4.91
N ILE A 123 -26.56 46.46 -5.59
CA ILE A 123 -25.11 46.61 -5.46
C ILE A 123 -24.65 47.78 -6.32
N LYS A 124 -23.94 48.74 -5.71
CA LYS A 124 -23.36 49.92 -6.37
C LYS A 124 -21.86 49.75 -6.63
N ASN A 125 -21.15 49.08 -5.73
CA ASN A 125 -19.71 48.89 -5.83
C ASN A 125 -19.26 47.60 -5.14
N VAL A 126 -18.19 46.99 -5.66
CA VAL A 126 -17.49 45.87 -5.02
C VAL A 126 -16.01 46.24 -4.93
N GLU A 127 -15.45 46.18 -3.72
CA GLU A 127 -14.08 46.57 -3.42
C GLU A 127 -13.34 45.37 -2.82
N LEU A 128 -12.14 45.10 -3.32
CA LEU A 128 -11.25 44.08 -2.76
C LEU A 128 -10.28 44.74 -1.79
N SER A 129 -10.02 44.11 -0.64
CA SER A 129 -9.03 44.62 0.33
C SER A 129 -7.59 44.55 -0.18
N SER A 130 -7.35 43.75 -1.22
CA SER A 130 -6.04 43.53 -1.87
C SER A 130 -6.21 43.46 -3.38
N THR A 131 -5.21 43.94 -4.13
CA THR A 131 -5.12 43.70 -5.58
C THR A 131 -4.52 42.33 -5.93
N ASP A 132 -3.91 41.68 -4.94
CA ASP A 132 -3.32 40.34 -5.04
C ASP A 132 -4.06 39.43 -4.04
N VAL A 133 -5.28 39.03 -4.42
CA VAL A 133 -6.25 38.40 -3.52
C VAL A 133 -5.82 36.99 -3.14
N ARG A 134 -5.99 36.64 -1.87
CA ARG A 134 -5.86 35.28 -1.34
C ARG A 134 -7.04 34.93 -0.43
N ALA A 135 -7.17 33.66 -0.05
CA ALA A 135 -8.16 33.28 0.95
C ALA A 135 -7.92 34.04 2.27
N GLY A 136 -9.01 34.47 2.91
CA GLY A 136 -9.02 35.33 4.08
C GLY A 136 -9.11 36.84 3.78
N ASP A 137 -8.78 37.27 2.55
CA ASP A 137 -8.96 38.68 2.15
C ASP A 137 -10.45 39.06 2.14
N ILE A 138 -10.73 40.36 2.28
CA ILE A 138 -12.09 40.86 2.45
C ILE A 138 -12.60 41.44 1.14
N ILE A 139 -13.75 40.95 0.70
CA ILE A 139 -14.57 41.57 -0.33
C ILE A 139 -15.61 42.46 0.35
N THR A 140 -15.61 43.74 0.03
CA THR A 140 -16.57 44.73 0.53
C THR A 140 -17.56 45.08 -0.56
N VAL A 141 -18.84 44.81 -0.33
CA VAL A 141 -19.91 45.13 -1.28
C VAL A 141 -20.73 46.28 -0.72
N LYS A 142 -20.82 47.38 -1.47
CA LYS A 142 -21.56 48.59 -1.10
C LYS A 142 -22.77 48.77 -1.99
N GLY A 143 -23.86 49.30 -1.41
CA GLY A 143 -25.09 49.49 -2.16
C GLY A 143 -26.24 50.06 -1.34
N GLU A 144 -27.47 49.76 -1.76
CA GLU A 144 -28.69 49.96 -0.99
C GLU A 144 -29.34 48.61 -0.72
N TYR A 145 -29.81 48.41 0.50
CA TYR A 145 -30.42 47.15 0.95
C TYR A 145 -29.56 45.90 0.67
N VAL A 146 -28.23 46.04 0.61
CA VAL A 146 -27.31 44.90 0.35
C VAL A 146 -27.32 43.86 1.46
N TRP A 147 -27.84 44.19 2.64
CA TRP A 147 -28.12 43.22 3.70
C TRP A 147 -29.20 42.18 3.37
N ASN A 148 -29.94 42.37 2.28
CA ASN A 148 -30.94 41.41 1.80
C ASN A 148 -30.26 40.19 1.17
N MET A 149 -28.94 40.27 0.96
CA MET A 149 -28.13 39.19 0.42
C MET A 149 -28.20 37.95 1.31
N ILE A 150 -28.47 36.81 0.69
CA ILE A 150 -28.57 35.50 1.35
C ILE A 150 -27.22 34.78 1.31
N TYR A 151 -26.52 34.82 0.18
CA TYR A 151 -25.19 34.24 0.02
C TYR A 151 -24.41 34.86 -1.13
N ALA A 152 -23.09 34.70 -1.08
CA ALA A 152 -22.19 34.83 -2.22
C ALA A 152 -21.73 33.44 -2.68
N THR A 153 -21.59 33.23 -3.98
CA THR A 153 -21.07 31.99 -4.55
C THR A 153 -19.80 32.29 -5.33
N PHE A 154 -18.70 31.69 -4.90
CA PHE A 154 -17.43 31.66 -5.61
C PHE A 154 -17.42 30.50 -6.60
N ALA A 155 -16.44 30.51 -7.52
CA ALA A 155 -16.16 29.40 -8.43
C ALA A 155 -16.14 28.03 -7.71
N ASP A 156 -16.46 26.98 -8.45
CA ASP A 156 -16.67 25.60 -7.96
C ASP A 156 -17.78 25.45 -6.89
N ASN A 157 -18.75 26.38 -6.87
CA ASN A 157 -19.90 26.39 -5.97
C ASN A 157 -19.52 26.53 -4.48
N VAL A 158 -18.44 27.25 -4.18
CA VAL A 158 -18.08 27.57 -2.79
C VAL A 158 -18.97 28.72 -2.32
N VAL A 159 -19.90 28.42 -1.41
CA VAL A 159 -20.92 29.37 -0.95
C VAL A 159 -20.54 29.95 0.42
N VAL A 160 -20.64 31.27 0.56
CA VAL A 160 -20.58 31.97 1.85
C VAL A 160 -21.96 32.53 2.16
N TYR A 161 -22.60 32.02 3.21
CA TYR A 161 -23.92 32.48 3.62
C TYR A 161 -23.84 33.77 4.42
N ALA A 162 -24.94 34.53 4.45
CA ALA A 162 -25.03 35.81 5.16
C ALA A 162 -24.80 35.74 6.67
N GLU A 163 -24.85 34.54 7.26
CA GLU A 163 -24.49 34.29 8.65
C GLU A 163 -22.98 34.34 8.90
N ASP A 164 -22.18 34.07 7.87
CA ASP A 164 -20.71 34.09 7.90
C ASP A 164 -20.12 35.41 7.37
N PHE A 165 -20.98 36.40 7.05
CA PHE A 165 -20.51 37.72 6.66
C PHE A 165 -19.87 38.44 7.85
N LEU A 166 -18.70 39.04 7.62
CA LEU A 166 -17.97 39.81 8.63
C LEU A 166 -18.69 41.11 9.02
N LYS A 167 -19.46 41.65 8.08
CA LYS A 167 -20.31 42.84 8.26
C LYS A 167 -21.56 42.68 7.43
N ASN A 168 -22.70 43.08 7.98
CA ASN A 168 -23.97 43.02 7.29
C ASN A 168 -24.87 44.20 7.67
N THR A 169 -24.83 45.27 6.89
CA THR A 169 -25.64 46.49 7.07
C THR A 169 -26.40 46.85 5.80
N ARG A 170 -27.39 47.74 5.90
CA ARG A 170 -28.18 48.21 4.75
C ARG A 170 -27.32 48.61 3.55
N ASN A 171 -26.17 49.23 3.80
CA ASN A 171 -25.35 49.82 2.75
C ASN A 171 -24.02 49.10 2.50
N GLU A 172 -23.67 48.13 3.34
CA GLU A 172 -22.37 47.45 3.26
C GLU A 172 -22.43 46.02 3.81
N ILE A 173 -21.95 45.07 3.01
CA ILE A 173 -21.60 43.74 3.49
C ILE A 173 -20.10 43.49 3.29
N GLN A 174 -19.50 42.70 4.18
CA GLN A 174 -18.10 42.27 4.07
C GLN A 174 -18.03 40.74 4.15
N ILE A 175 -17.30 40.14 3.23
CA ILE A 175 -17.19 38.70 3.06
C ILE A 175 -15.71 38.34 3.03
N ALA A 176 -15.29 37.36 3.83
CA ALA A 176 -13.95 36.78 3.69
C ALA A 176 -13.93 35.83 2.49
N VAL A 177 -12.90 35.91 1.66
CA VAL A 177 -12.65 34.91 0.60
C VAL A 177 -12.46 33.55 1.27
N PRO A 178 -13.30 32.54 1.00
CA PRO A 178 -13.27 31.28 1.71
C PRO A 178 -12.02 30.47 1.36
N ALA A 179 -11.52 29.67 2.30
CA ALA A 179 -10.31 28.85 2.11
C ALA A 179 -10.40 27.87 0.93
N ALA A 180 -11.61 27.40 0.62
CA ALA A 180 -11.88 26.49 -0.49
C ALA A 180 -12.02 27.20 -1.85
N ALA A 181 -12.03 28.54 -1.89
CA ALA A 181 -12.24 29.27 -3.15
C ALA A 181 -11.08 29.03 -4.14
N VAL A 182 -11.46 28.91 -5.41
CA VAL A 182 -10.55 28.95 -6.56
C VAL A 182 -10.81 30.20 -7.39
N SER A 183 -9.86 30.55 -8.26
CA SER A 183 -10.04 31.70 -9.15
C SER A 183 -11.26 31.51 -10.05
N GLY A 184 -12.01 32.59 -10.27
CA GLY A 184 -13.15 32.62 -11.17
C GLY A 184 -14.25 33.56 -10.70
N GLU A 185 -15.46 33.33 -11.18
CA GLU A 185 -16.61 34.20 -10.96
C GLU A 185 -17.05 34.25 -9.49
N VAL A 186 -17.48 35.44 -9.05
CA VAL A 186 -18.21 35.62 -7.78
C VAL A 186 -19.58 36.22 -8.05
N THR A 187 -20.62 35.47 -7.68
CA THR A 187 -22.02 35.88 -7.77
C THR A 187 -22.63 36.09 -6.39
N TYR A 188 -23.74 36.79 -6.37
CA TYR A 188 -24.45 37.15 -5.15
C TYR A 188 -25.95 36.78 -5.33
N TYR A 189 -26.64 36.44 -4.26
CA TYR A 189 -28.05 36.08 -4.32
C TYR A 189 -28.83 36.61 -3.12
N ASP A 190 -29.91 37.36 -3.36
CA ASP A 190 -30.80 37.95 -2.34
C ASP A 190 -32.18 37.27 -2.24
N GLY A 191 -32.42 36.20 -2.99
CA GLY A 191 -33.73 35.55 -3.05
C GLY A 191 -34.58 35.94 -4.25
N ASN A 192 -34.20 36.99 -5.01
CA ASN A 192 -34.88 37.36 -6.24
C ASN A 192 -34.12 36.85 -7.47
N ALA A 193 -34.83 36.21 -8.40
CA ALA A 193 -34.19 35.49 -9.51
C ALA A 193 -33.59 36.40 -10.59
N ASN A 194 -33.89 37.71 -10.59
CA ASN A 194 -33.75 38.54 -11.79
C ASN A 194 -32.68 39.66 -11.73
N GLU A 195 -32.15 40.09 -10.57
CA GLU A 195 -31.25 41.26 -10.51
C GLU A 195 -29.83 41.01 -9.97
N ILE A 196 -29.62 40.04 -9.07
CA ILE A 196 -28.28 39.80 -8.46
C ILE A 196 -27.48 38.66 -9.13
N GLN A 197 -28.05 38.01 -10.15
CA GLN A 197 -27.36 36.94 -10.91
C GLN A 197 -26.32 37.43 -11.94
N GLN A 198 -25.82 38.67 -11.85
CA GLN A 198 -24.74 39.13 -12.72
C GLN A 198 -23.37 38.98 -12.04
N PRO A 199 -22.34 38.49 -12.75
CA PRO A 199 -20.97 38.47 -12.26
C PRO A 199 -20.47 39.90 -12.02
N LEU A 200 -20.56 40.37 -10.77
CA LEU A 200 -19.96 41.65 -10.40
C LEU A 200 -18.44 41.54 -10.27
N ILE A 201 -17.94 40.31 -10.10
CA ILE A 201 -16.55 39.95 -10.34
C ILE A 201 -16.57 38.78 -11.33
N GLU A 202 -16.25 39.05 -12.60
CA GLU A 202 -16.23 38.04 -13.67
C GLU A 202 -15.08 37.04 -13.49
N ASP A 203 -13.95 37.48 -12.94
CA ASP A 203 -12.76 36.64 -12.78
C ASP A 203 -11.90 37.11 -11.59
N LEU A 204 -12.22 36.61 -10.40
CA LEU A 204 -11.43 36.86 -9.20
C LEU A 204 -10.17 36.00 -9.25
N GLN A 205 -9.00 36.63 -9.39
CA GLN A 205 -7.72 35.92 -9.33
C GLN A 205 -7.30 35.68 -7.89
N ILE A 206 -7.34 34.42 -7.46
CA ILE A 206 -6.95 33.99 -6.11
C ILE A 206 -5.55 33.37 -6.16
N ARG A 207 -4.58 34.08 -5.60
CA ARG A 207 -3.21 33.62 -5.44
C ARG A 207 -3.15 32.37 -4.57
N GLN A 208 -2.22 31.49 -4.93
CA GLN A 208 -2.00 30.21 -4.28
C GLN A 208 -0.69 30.23 -3.51
N ALA A 209 -0.52 29.26 -2.61
CA ALA A 209 0.75 29.05 -1.95
C ALA A 209 1.86 28.77 -2.99
N THR A 210 3.09 29.17 -2.65
CA THR A 210 4.27 28.88 -3.47
C THR A 210 5.37 28.31 -2.60
N VAL A 211 6.10 27.32 -3.12
CA VAL A 211 7.27 26.74 -2.45
C VAL A 211 8.54 27.31 -3.05
N GLU A 212 9.47 27.72 -2.19
CA GLU A 212 10.77 28.26 -2.57
C GLU A 212 11.88 27.21 -2.40
N ARG A 213 11.91 26.51 -1.27
CA ARG A 213 12.89 25.45 -0.99
C ARG A 213 12.45 24.52 0.13
N LEU A 214 13.08 23.35 0.20
CA LEU A 214 12.99 22.43 1.32
C LEU A 214 14.20 22.58 2.25
N SER A 215 14.05 22.33 3.56
CA SER A 215 15.16 22.40 4.52
C SER A 215 16.22 21.34 4.29
N ASN A 216 15.79 20.15 3.85
CA ASN A 216 16.61 19.00 3.56
C ASN A 216 15.95 18.19 2.42
N GLU A 217 16.58 18.15 1.25
CA GLU A 217 16.08 17.41 0.08
C GLU A 217 16.28 15.89 0.20
N SER A 218 17.17 15.47 1.11
CA SER A 218 17.45 14.05 1.42
C SER A 218 17.38 13.75 2.91
N PRO A 219 16.17 13.83 3.51
CA PRO A 219 16.00 13.58 4.93
C PRO A 219 15.92 12.10 5.28
N GLU A 220 16.11 11.83 6.56
CA GLU A 220 15.81 10.56 7.20
C GLU A 220 14.30 10.31 7.28
N LEU A 221 13.91 9.02 7.27
CA LEU A 221 12.54 8.65 7.61
C LEU A 221 12.27 9.00 9.08
N GLY A 222 11.16 9.70 9.34
CA GLY A 222 10.83 10.22 10.67
C GLY A 222 11.46 11.58 11.01
N GLU A 223 12.26 12.18 10.12
CA GLU A 223 12.82 13.52 10.31
C GLU A 223 11.74 14.61 10.22
N GLU A 224 11.84 15.66 11.04
CA GLU A 224 11.07 16.89 10.83
C GLU A 224 11.74 17.72 9.74
N ILE A 225 10.99 17.99 8.66
CA ILE A 225 11.42 18.88 7.59
C ILE A 225 10.62 20.18 7.60
N THR A 226 11.24 21.26 7.12
CA THR A 226 10.60 22.57 6.94
C THR A 226 10.60 22.94 5.45
N ILE A 227 9.41 23.21 4.92
CA ILE A 227 9.19 23.76 3.59
C ILE A 227 9.08 25.28 3.72
N PHE A 228 9.90 26.00 2.96
CA PHE A 228 9.92 27.47 2.92
C PHE A 228 9.18 27.97 1.69
N GLY A 229 8.41 29.04 1.84
CA GLY A 229 7.55 29.53 0.78
C GLY A 229 6.75 30.77 1.15
N LYS A 230 5.62 30.95 0.47
CA LYS A 230 4.64 32.02 0.71
C LYS A 230 3.24 31.44 0.77
N ASP A 231 2.43 32.01 1.65
CA ASP A 231 1.02 31.65 1.90
C ASP A 231 0.84 30.16 2.16
N LEU A 232 1.83 29.55 2.81
CA LEU A 232 1.80 28.13 3.15
C LEU A 232 0.68 27.81 4.15
N ASP A 233 0.09 28.82 4.78
CA ASP A 233 -1.09 28.67 5.64
C ASP A 233 -2.36 28.30 4.86
N LEU A 234 -2.33 28.42 3.53
CA LEU A 234 -3.35 27.88 2.62
C LEU A 234 -3.27 26.35 2.44
N VAL A 235 -2.19 25.70 2.91
CA VAL A 235 -1.97 24.25 2.81
C VAL A 235 -2.65 23.54 3.98
N GLY A 236 -3.49 22.56 3.67
CA GLY A 236 -4.16 21.73 4.66
C GLY A 236 -3.34 20.50 5.09
N CYS A 237 -2.64 19.87 4.15
CA CYS A 237 -1.78 18.71 4.43
C CYS A 237 -0.69 18.50 3.37
N ALA A 238 0.28 17.66 3.70
CA ALA A 238 1.29 17.14 2.77
C ALA A 238 0.99 15.69 2.41
N ASN A 239 1.06 15.33 1.13
CA ASN A 239 0.94 13.95 0.69
C ASN A 239 2.30 13.48 0.19
N PHE A 240 2.87 12.50 0.87
CA PHE A 240 4.11 11.85 0.48
C PHE A 240 3.78 10.62 -0.36
N PRO A 241 4.71 10.11 -1.20
CA PRO A 241 4.52 8.84 -1.89
C PRO A 241 4.04 7.75 -0.92
N PHE A 242 2.92 7.10 -1.21
CA PHE A 242 2.25 6.07 -0.38
C PHE A 242 1.70 6.54 0.99
N VAL A 243 1.80 7.83 1.35
CA VAL A 243 1.27 8.35 2.62
C VAL A 243 0.58 9.70 2.42
N ASP A 244 -0.75 9.67 2.40
CA ASP A 244 -1.58 10.87 2.26
C ASP A 244 -1.88 11.55 3.60
N SER A 245 -2.29 12.81 3.53
CA SER A 245 -2.83 13.60 4.64
C SER A 245 -1.88 13.73 5.84
N VAL A 246 -0.57 13.84 5.58
CA VAL A 246 0.42 14.12 6.62
C VAL A 246 0.14 15.51 7.20
N LYS A 247 0.01 15.56 8.52
CA LYS A 247 -0.24 16.79 9.26
C LYS A 247 0.90 17.78 9.08
N VAL A 248 0.53 19.03 8.84
CA VAL A 248 1.45 20.15 8.70
C VAL A 248 1.24 21.16 9.83
N VAL A 249 2.29 21.90 10.17
CA VAL A 249 2.24 23.04 11.09
C VAL A 249 2.85 24.23 10.40
N VAL A 250 2.08 25.31 10.23
CA VAL A 250 2.53 26.53 9.55
C VAL A 250 2.77 27.63 10.58
N ASN A 251 3.81 28.43 10.38
CA ASN A 251 4.06 29.61 11.22
C ASN A 251 3.02 30.73 10.98
N GLU A 252 2.92 31.68 11.90
CA GLU A 252 1.96 32.80 11.80
C GLU A 252 2.15 33.65 10.53
N ALA A 253 3.38 33.73 10.01
CA ALA A 253 3.70 34.48 8.80
C ALA A 253 3.33 33.76 7.49
N GLY A 254 2.96 32.48 7.54
CA GLY A 254 2.67 31.67 6.35
C GLY A 254 3.88 31.41 5.45
N THR A 255 5.10 31.49 5.99
CA THR A 255 6.36 31.35 5.24
C THR A 255 7.11 30.04 5.52
N GLU A 256 6.75 29.34 6.59
CA GLU A 256 7.37 28.07 6.99
C GLU A 256 6.28 27.04 7.30
N LEU A 257 6.39 25.86 6.68
CA LEU A 257 5.53 24.71 6.91
C LEU A 257 6.37 23.52 7.38
N LYS A 258 6.06 23.00 8.55
CA LYS A 258 6.73 21.85 9.15
C LYS A 258 5.90 20.59 9.05
N CYS A 259 6.54 19.47 8.75
CA CYS A 259 5.93 18.14 8.80
C CYS A 259 6.97 17.06 9.10
N ILE A 260 6.50 15.90 9.56
CA ILE A 260 7.35 14.73 9.80
C ILE A 260 7.34 13.86 8.55
N VAL A 261 8.53 13.47 8.08
CA VAL A 261 8.70 12.51 7.00
C VAL A 261 8.11 11.16 7.43
N PRO A 262 7.10 10.61 6.73
CA PRO A 262 6.49 9.34 7.11
C PRO A 262 7.46 8.15 7.00
N SER A 263 7.34 7.17 7.89
CA SER A 263 8.22 5.98 7.90
C SER A 263 7.99 4.98 6.77
N LYS A 264 6.91 5.15 6.00
CA LYS A 264 6.49 4.24 4.91
C LYS A 264 6.52 4.89 3.53
N THR A 265 7.02 6.13 3.44
CA THR A 265 7.14 6.84 2.16
C THR A 265 8.27 6.25 1.33
N THR A 266 8.22 6.46 0.02
CA THR A 266 9.33 6.18 -0.90
C THR A 266 9.87 7.49 -1.50
N PRO A 267 10.95 7.45 -2.28
CA PRO A 267 11.35 8.59 -3.11
C PRO A 267 10.25 9.01 -4.10
N GLY A 268 10.16 10.32 -4.35
CA GLY A 268 9.15 10.95 -5.21
C GLY A 268 8.64 12.27 -4.62
N ASP A 269 7.98 13.09 -5.41
CA ASP A 269 7.57 14.43 -4.97
C ASP A 269 6.55 14.41 -3.82
N ILE A 270 6.71 15.34 -2.87
CA ILE A 270 5.67 15.67 -1.89
C ILE A 270 4.63 16.54 -2.59
N ASN A 271 3.36 16.17 -2.47
CA ASN A 271 2.22 16.94 -2.98
C ASN A 271 1.53 17.69 -1.84
N LEU A 272 1.76 19.00 -1.74
CA LEU A 272 1.05 19.86 -0.79
C LEU A 272 -0.37 20.12 -1.29
N ALA A 273 -1.38 19.72 -0.51
CA ALA A 273 -2.78 19.95 -0.83
C ALA A 273 -3.29 21.21 -0.12
N GLN A 274 -3.74 22.19 -0.90
CA GLN A 274 -4.37 23.41 -0.40
C GLN A 274 -5.85 23.18 -0.08
N TYR A 275 -6.42 24.02 0.78
CA TYR A 275 -7.86 23.98 1.10
C TYR A 275 -8.74 24.21 -0.15
N SER A 276 -8.21 24.91 -1.15
CA SER A 276 -8.82 25.11 -2.48
C SER A 276 -8.84 23.85 -3.36
N GLY A 277 -8.23 22.75 -2.92
CA GLY A 277 -8.05 21.51 -3.70
C GLY A 277 -6.87 21.53 -4.67
N LYS A 278 -6.23 22.69 -4.89
CA LYS A 278 -5.01 22.78 -5.73
C LYS A 278 -3.82 22.10 -5.05
N LYS A 279 -2.89 21.61 -5.87
CA LYS A 279 -1.70 20.86 -5.45
C LYS A 279 -0.41 21.55 -5.87
N ILE A 280 0.61 21.49 -5.01
CA ILE A 280 1.97 21.96 -5.29
C ILE A 280 2.93 20.79 -5.12
N SER A 281 3.72 20.51 -6.16
CA SER A 281 4.76 19.47 -6.14
C SER A 281 6.04 20.03 -5.53
N VAL A 282 6.65 19.29 -4.61
CA VAL A 282 7.92 19.62 -3.97
C VAL A 282 8.87 18.45 -4.17
N PRO A 283 9.97 18.62 -4.93
CA PRO A 283 10.98 17.58 -5.11
C PRO A 283 11.57 17.12 -3.78
N TYR A 284 11.69 15.81 -3.60
CA TYR A 284 12.10 15.18 -2.36
C TYR A 284 12.65 13.77 -2.64
N THR A 285 13.80 13.42 -2.05
CA THR A 285 14.45 12.10 -2.22
C THR A 285 15.03 11.64 -0.88
N PRO A 286 14.26 10.92 -0.05
CA PRO A 286 14.71 10.47 1.27
C PRO A 286 15.84 9.45 1.18
N LEU A 287 16.61 9.37 2.27
CA LEU A 287 17.68 8.40 2.39
C LEU A 287 17.14 6.99 2.64
N MET A 288 17.21 6.15 1.61
CA MET A 288 16.82 4.74 1.62
C MET A 288 18.04 3.81 1.79
N ILE A 289 17.80 2.54 2.07
CA ILE A 289 18.86 1.52 2.03
C ILE A 289 19.43 1.36 0.61
N GLU A 290 20.69 0.95 0.51
CA GLU A 290 21.29 0.50 -0.75
C GLU A 290 22.00 -0.84 -0.52
N VAL A 291 21.94 -1.72 -1.51
CA VAL A 291 22.69 -3.00 -1.53
C VAL A 291 23.78 -2.89 -2.57
N SER A 292 25.03 -3.17 -2.19
CA SER A 292 26.21 -3.07 -3.05
C SER A 292 26.89 -4.41 -3.34
N GLY A 293 26.57 -5.47 -2.59
CA GLY A 293 27.13 -6.80 -2.84
C GLY A 293 26.69 -7.85 -1.82
N VAL A 294 27.01 -9.11 -2.13
CA VAL A 294 26.77 -10.27 -1.26
C VAL A 294 27.95 -11.26 -1.36
N THR A 295 28.39 -11.82 -0.23
CA THR A 295 29.53 -12.75 -0.17
C THR A 295 29.43 -13.73 1.01
N PRO A 296 29.76 -15.02 0.85
CA PRO A 296 30.01 -15.70 -0.42
C PRO A 296 28.73 -15.74 -1.27
N LYS A 297 28.88 -15.83 -2.59
CA LYS A 297 27.75 -15.87 -3.53
C LYS A 297 27.51 -17.25 -4.14
N GLU A 298 28.44 -18.17 -4.00
CA GLU A 298 28.38 -19.50 -4.61
C GLU A 298 28.92 -20.51 -3.62
N ASP A 299 28.57 -21.77 -3.82
CA ASP A 299 29.03 -22.90 -3.02
C ASP A 299 28.62 -22.84 -1.54
N LEU A 300 27.46 -22.24 -1.25
CA LEU A 300 26.96 -22.07 0.11
C LEU A 300 26.40 -23.37 0.71
N LYS A 301 26.89 -23.78 1.88
CA LYS A 301 26.38 -24.89 2.67
C LYS A 301 25.54 -24.39 3.83
N ALA A 302 24.59 -25.21 4.31
CA ALA A 302 23.87 -24.91 5.54
C ALA A 302 24.88 -24.70 6.69
N GLY A 303 24.69 -23.62 7.46
CA GLY A 303 25.64 -23.18 8.49
C GLY A 303 26.69 -22.16 8.03
N ASP A 304 26.85 -21.94 6.72
CA ASP A 304 27.76 -20.92 6.21
C ASP A 304 27.26 -19.51 6.56
N ARG A 305 28.21 -18.57 6.68
CA ARG A 305 27.90 -17.17 6.97
C ARG A 305 27.90 -16.36 5.69
N VAL A 306 26.76 -15.74 5.36
CA VAL A 306 26.63 -14.81 4.23
C VAL A 306 26.59 -13.37 4.74
N THR A 307 27.31 -12.49 4.05
CA THR A 307 27.41 -11.05 4.30
C THR A 307 26.86 -10.27 3.13
N ILE A 308 25.87 -9.43 3.38
CA ILE A 308 25.35 -8.43 2.44
C ILE A 308 26.00 -7.10 2.79
N THR A 309 26.60 -6.41 1.82
CA THR A 309 27.20 -5.08 1.98
C THR A 309 26.32 -4.01 1.35
N GLY A 310 26.35 -2.80 1.90
CA GLY A 310 25.51 -1.71 1.42
C GLY A 310 25.65 -0.43 2.23
N THR A 311 24.63 0.41 2.14
CA THR A 311 24.49 1.62 2.97
C THR A 311 23.16 1.58 3.71
N ARG A 312 23.18 2.08 4.95
CA ARG A 312 22.02 2.23 5.84
C ARG A 312 21.29 0.92 6.14
N LEU A 313 22.00 -0.21 6.05
CA LEU A 313 21.43 -1.54 6.24
C LEU A 313 20.92 -1.79 7.68
N ASP A 314 21.24 -0.91 8.63
CA ASP A 314 20.65 -0.89 9.98
C ASP A 314 19.16 -0.53 9.99
N LYS A 315 18.62 -0.03 8.86
CA LYS A 315 17.20 0.30 8.69
C LYS A 315 16.35 -0.86 8.15
N VAL A 316 16.97 -2.01 7.86
CA VAL A 316 16.28 -3.21 7.36
C VAL A 316 15.42 -3.81 8.47
N GLN A 317 14.15 -4.09 8.15
CA GLN A 317 13.21 -4.72 9.08
C GLN A 317 13.31 -6.24 9.06
N TYR A 318 13.41 -6.83 7.87
CA TYR A 318 13.54 -8.28 7.67
C TYR A 318 14.18 -8.57 6.31
N ILE A 319 14.69 -9.80 6.16
CA ILE A 319 15.17 -10.31 4.87
C ILE A 319 14.35 -11.55 4.47
N LEU A 320 14.09 -11.69 3.17
CA LEU A 320 13.51 -12.90 2.60
C LEU A 320 14.59 -13.60 1.78
N LEU A 321 14.93 -14.81 2.20
CA LEU A 321 15.85 -15.70 1.51
C LEU A 321 15.13 -16.39 0.34
N PRO A 322 15.89 -16.90 -0.65
CA PRO A 322 15.34 -17.74 -1.72
C PRO A 322 14.54 -18.92 -1.16
N GLY A 323 13.43 -19.25 -1.83
CA GLY A 323 12.49 -20.28 -1.36
C GLY A 323 11.49 -19.80 -0.30
N ASP A 324 11.20 -18.49 -0.27
CA ASP A 324 10.22 -17.84 0.62
C ASP A 324 10.50 -17.97 2.12
N LEU A 325 11.76 -18.17 2.50
CA LEU A 325 12.17 -18.24 3.90
C LEU A 325 12.44 -16.84 4.46
N ALA A 326 11.61 -16.38 5.39
CA ALA A 326 11.79 -15.10 6.06
C ALA A 326 12.72 -15.22 7.26
N LEU A 327 13.71 -14.33 7.38
CA LEU A 327 14.47 -14.13 8.60
C LEU A 327 14.04 -12.84 9.29
N ALA A 328 13.61 -12.95 10.54
CA ALA A 328 13.31 -11.84 11.42
C ALA A 328 14.59 -11.09 11.82
N SER A 329 14.43 -9.88 12.38
CA SER A 329 15.55 -8.98 12.70
C SER A 329 16.52 -9.51 13.76
N ASP A 330 16.12 -10.49 14.56
CA ASP A 330 16.95 -11.18 15.55
C ASP A 330 17.66 -12.42 14.98
N GLU A 331 17.31 -12.85 13.77
CA GLU A 331 17.92 -14.00 13.08
C GLU A 331 19.09 -13.59 12.16
N PHE A 332 19.32 -12.28 11.99
CA PHE A 332 20.48 -11.73 11.31
C PHE A 332 21.14 -10.61 12.12
N SER A 333 22.42 -10.37 11.87
CA SER A 333 23.19 -9.29 12.48
C SER A 333 23.33 -8.12 11.50
N GLY A 334 22.66 -7.00 11.77
CA GLY A 334 22.70 -5.79 10.95
C GLY A 334 23.56 -4.67 11.54
N SER A 335 24.17 -3.89 10.64
CA SER A 335 24.87 -2.61 10.90
C SER A 335 24.59 -1.67 9.72
N ALA A 336 24.99 -0.41 9.82
CA ALA A 336 24.76 0.54 8.72
C ALA A 336 25.42 0.13 7.39
N THR A 337 26.45 -0.70 7.39
CA THR A 337 27.17 -1.08 6.16
C THR A 337 27.07 -2.56 5.80
N GLN A 338 26.60 -3.41 6.72
CA GLN A 338 26.59 -4.86 6.55
C GLN A 338 25.41 -5.52 7.26
N ILE A 339 24.81 -6.51 6.61
CA ILE A 339 23.95 -7.53 7.22
C ILE A 339 24.65 -8.88 7.10
N THR A 340 24.60 -9.69 8.15
CA THR A 340 25.09 -11.06 8.13
C THR A 340 24.04 -12.03 8.62
N PHE A 341 23.85 -13.13 7.90
CA PHE A 341 22.97 -14.23 8.29
C PHE A 341 23.69 -15.56 8.13
N THR A 342 23.16 -16.58 8.81
CA THR A 342 23.63 -17.97 8.67
C THR A 342 22.70 -18.68 7.71
N VAL A 343 23.26 -19.39 6.73
CA VAL A 343 22.50 -20.15 5.74
C VAL A 343 21.70 -21.25 6.44
N PRO A 344 20.36 -21.20 6.43
CA PRO A 344 19.52 -22.20 7.06
C PRO A 344 19.39 -23.46 6.20
N GLU A 345 18.93 -24.56 6.81
CA GLU A 345 18.58 -25.77 6.06
C GLU A 345 17.44 -25.49 5.07
N GLY A 346 17.53 -26.08 3.87
CA GLY A 346 16.48 -25.96 2.85
C GLY A 346 16.46 -24.64 2.07
N MET A 347 17.40 -23.72 2.34
CA MET A 347 17.59 -22.53 1.50
C MET A 347 17.90 -22.92 0.05
N ALA A 348 17.27 -22.23 -0.90
CA ALA A 348 17.45 -22.47 -2.33
C ALA A 348 18.47 -21.49 -2.97
N ASP A 349 18.78 -21.71 -4.25
CA ASP A 349 19.49 -20.73 -5.07
C ASP A 349 18.55 -19.55 -5.39
N GLY A 350 19.07 -18.32 -5.45
CA GLY A 350 18.29 -17.15 -5.85
C GLY A 350 18.76 -15.85 -5.23
N GLU A 351 17.93 -14.81 -5.26
CA GLU A 351 18.24 -13.50 -4.69
C GLU A 351 17.76 -13.39 -3.23
N VAL A 352 18.49 -12.67 -2.39
CA VAL A 352 18.01 -12.28 -1.06
C VAL A 352 17.30 -10.93 -1.18
N LYS A 353 16.02 -10.88 -0.77
CA LYS A 353 15.26 -9.63 -0.72
C LYS A 353 15.45 -8.96 0.64
N VAL A 354 15.95 -7.74 0.62
CA VAL A 354 16.23 -6.92 1.80
C VAL A 354 15.13 -5.86 1.91
N VAL A 355 14.34 -5.91 3.00
CA VAL A 355 13.14 -5.08 3.15
C VAL A 355 13.35 -3.99 4.21
N GLN A 356 13.30 -2.72 3.79
CA GLN A 356 13.31 -1.58 4.72
C GLN A 356 11.92 -1.33 5.31
N HIS A 357 10.87 -1.43 4.47
CA HIS A 357 9.46 -1.42 4.87
C HIS A 357 8.59 -1.97 3.72
N GLU A 358 7.28 -2.13 3.94
CA GLU A 358 6.34 -2.74 2.99
C GLU A 358 6.37 -2.13 1.56
N ASN A 359 6.59 -0.81 1.45
CA ASN A 359 6.68 -0.11 0.16
C ASN A 359 8.11 0.00 -0.43
N TYR A 360 9.16 -0.49 0.24
CA TYR A 360 10.55 -0.36 -0.23
C TYR A 360 11.42 -1.56 0.14
N SER A 361 11.95 -2.23 -0.89
CA SER A 361 12.84 -3.37 -0.78
C SER A 361 13.80 -3.44 -1.95
N LEU A 362 14.98 -4.01 -1.72
CA LEU A 362 15.98 -4.30 -2.75
C LEU A 362 16.29 -5.79 -2.78
N VAL A 363 16.94 -6.26 -3.85
CA VAL A 363 17.44 -7.63 -3.98
C VAL A 363 18.96 -7.62 -4.11
N THR A 364 19.61 -8.68 -3.65
CA THR A 364 21.05 -8.91 -3.87
C THR A 364 21.31 -9.48 -5.26
N GLU A 365 22.59 -9.64 -5.63
CA GLU A 365 22.96 -10.61 -6.67
C GLU A 365 22.49 -12.02 -6.26
N LYS A 366 22.30 -12.91 -7.25
CA LYS A 366 21.96 -14.31 -7.01
C LYS A 366 23.05 -14.99 -6.20
N ILE A 367 22.62 -15.75 -5.18
CA ILE A 367 23.45 -16.64 -4.41
C ILE A 367 23.11 -18.10 -4.73
N ALA A 368 24.12 -18.96 -4.74
CA ALA A 368 23.98 -20.38 -5.08
C ALA A 368 24.48 -21.26 -3.94
N MET A 369 23.65 -22.23 -3.58
CA MET A 369 23.96 -23.28 -2.64
C MET A 369 24.95 -24.27 -3.25
N HIS A 370 25.77 -24.86 -2.41
CA HIS A 370 26.61 -25.98 -2.74
C HIS A 370 25.74 -27.19 -3.08
N HIS A 371 26.03 -27.81 -4.23
CA HIS A 371 25.36 -29.01 -4.70
C HIS A 371 26.41 -30.08 -4.96
N GLU A 372 26.64 -30.96 -3.99
CA GLU A 372 27.44 -32.18 -4.15
C GLU A 372 26.51 -33.38 -4.37
N GLY A 373 26.50 -33.92 -5.59
CA GLY A 373 25.74 -35.11 -5.92
C GLY A 373 26.00 -35.58 -7.34
N ALA A 374 25.95 -36.89 -7.55
CA ALA A 374 25.69 -37.39 -8.89
C ALA A 374 24.27 -36.95 -9.28
N GLU A 375 24.13 -36.39 -10.47
CA GLU A 375 22.85 -35.94 -10.99
C GLU A 375 22.31 -36.99 -11.97
N LEU A 376 21.06 -37.43 -11.74
CA LEU A 376 20.34 -38.24 -12.72
C LEU A 376 19.81 -37.30 -13.81
N THR A 377 20.31 -37.44 -15.03
CA THR A 377 19.74 -36.73 -16.19
C THR A 377 18.37 -37.32 -16.52
N ILE A 378 17.31 -36.56 -16.25
CA ILE A 378 15.93 -36.95 -16.54
C ILE A 378 15.47 -36.46 -17.92
N TRP A 379 16.13 -35.44 -18.45
CA TRP A 379 15.95 -35.00 -19.83
C TRP A 379 17.24 -34.37 -20.35
N SER A 380 17.57 -34.64 -21.60
CA SER A 380 18.63 -33.94 -22.32
C SER A 380 18.17 -33.62 -23.75
N GLY A 381 18.63 -32.50 -24.27
CA GLY A 381 18.27 -32.08 -25.62
C GLY A 381 18.66 -30.64 -25.91
N LYS A 382 18.00 -30.05 -26.90
CA LYS A 382 18.10 -28.61 -27.16
C LYS A 382 16.72 -28.08 -27.47
N LYS A 383 16.16 -27.33 -26.53
CA LYS A 383 14.87 -26.67 -26.72
C LYS A 383 15.06 -25.16 -26.62
N VAL A 384 15.01 -24.48 -27.76
CA VAL A 384 15.04 -23.02 -27.82
C VAL A 384 13.65 -22.50 -27.51
N ILE A 385 13.55 -21.58 -26.56
CA ILE A 385 12.35 -20.86 -26.16
C ILE A 385 12.47 -19.43 -26.69
N GLY A 386 11.57 -19.06 -27.61
CA GLY A 386 11.45 -17.72 -28.17
C GLY A 386 10.64 -16.83 -27.23
N ASN A 387 9.77 -15.97 -27.75
CA ASN A 387 8.96 -15.05 -26.94
C ASN A 387 7.57 -15.64 -26.64
N TRP A 388 7.47 -16.53 -25.66
CA TRP A 388 6.22 -17.22 -25.29
C TRP A 388 5.59 -18.06 -26.41
N ASP A 389 6.33 -18.32 -27.47
CA ASP A 389 5.88 -19.00 -28.69
C ASP A 389 5.98 -20.52 -28.58
N VAL A 390 6.92 -21.01 -27.76
CA VAL A 390 7.18 -22.44 -27.56
C VAL A 390 7.56 -22.72 -26.11
N THR A 391 7.47 -24.00 -25.72
CA THR A 391 7.65 -24.44 -24.33
C THR A 391 8.38 -25.77 -24.30
N MET A 392 9.18 -26.03 -23.27
CA MET A 392 9.71 -27.36 -23.00
C MET A 392 8.67 -28.13 -22.19
N ASP A 393 8.15 -29.19 -22.78
CA ASP A 393 7.03 -29.99 -22.28
C ASP A 393 7.34 -31.50 -22.26
N ALA A 394 8.59 -31.91 -22.56
CA ALA A 394 8.94 -33.32 -22.68
C ALA A 394 8.85 -34.08 -21.34
N LEU A 395 8.84 -33.36 -20.21
CA LEU A 395 8.63 -33.91 -18.87
C LEU A 395 7.20 -33.65 -18.34
N SER A 396 6.28 -33.24 -19.22
CA SER A 396 4.86 -33.04 -18.91
C SER A 396 4.01 -34.21 -19.36
N TRP A 397 2.84 -34.35 -18.74
CA TRP A 397 1.81 -35.33 -19.04
C TRP A 397 2.40 -36.74 -19.13
N SER A 398 2.28 -37.42 -20.28
CA SER A 398 2.82 -38.77 -20.48
C SER A 398 4.35 -38.83 -20.37
N GLY A 399 5.07 -37.74 -20.67
CA GLY A 399 6.53 -37.71 -20.64
C GLY A 399 7.13 -37.73 -19.23
N GLY A 400 6.38 -37.27 -18.23
CA GLY A 400 6.80 -37.27 -16.82
C GLY A 400 5.98 -38.17 -15.90
N ALA A 401 4.94 -38.84 -16.40
CA ALA A 401 3.95 -39.55 -15.58
C ALA A 401 4.55 -40.65 -14.69
N GLU A 402 5.58 -41.36 -15.18
CA GLU A 402 6.27 -42.41 -14.41
C GLU A 402 7.42 -41.85 -13.55
N LEU A 403 7.95 -40.67 -13.91
CA LEU A 403 9.09 -40.05 -13.23
C LEU A 403 8.66 -39.30 -11.96
N TRP A 404 7.70 -38.39 -12.05
CA TRP A 404 7.37 -37.49 -10.94
C TRP A 404 6.96 -38.23 -9.65
N PRO A 405 6.23 -39.37 -9.70
CA PRO A 405 5.92 -40.14 -8.50
C PRO A 405 7.13 -40.78 -7.81
N THR A 406 8.28 -40.90 -8.48
CA THR A 406 9.51 -41.46 -7.88
C THR A 406 10.36 -40.40 -7.18
N VAL A 407 10.06 -39.12 -7.39
CA VAL A 407 10.81 -38.00 -6.84
C VAL A 407 10.47 -37.83 -5.35
N GLN A 408 11.50 -37.61 -4.54
CA GLN A 408 11.38 -37.45 -3.10
C GLN A 408 11.65 -36.00 -2.68
N PRO A 409 10.95 -35.49 -1.65
CA PRO A 409 11.21 -34.16 -1.11
C PRO A 409 12.68 -33.96 -0.72
N GLY A 410 13.24 -32.80 -1.05
CA GLY A 410 14.64 -32.46 -0.82
C GLY A 410 15.57 -32.78 -2.00
N GLN A 411 15.10 -33.49 -3.03
CA GLN A 411 15.83 -33.57 -4.29
C GLN A 411 15.92 -32.22 -4.96
N VAL A 412 17.08 -31.88 -5.51
CA VAL A 412 17.30 -30.68 -6.29
C VAL A 412 17.10 -30.98 -7.76
N MET A 413 16.23 -30.24 -8.42
CA MET A 413 16.11 -30.22 -9.86
C MET A 413 17.01 -29.13 -10.45
N SER A 414 18.01 -29.52 -11.25
CA SER A 414 18.86 -28.59 -11.99
C SER A 414 18.36 -28.46 -13.44
N ILE A 415 17.97 -27.26 -13.85
CA ILE A 415 17.57 -26.93 -15.20
C ILE A 415 18.72 -26.17 -15.86
N TYR A 416 19.41 -26.82 -16.79
CA TYR A 416 20.50 -26.21 -17.54
C TYR A 416 19.95 -25.34 -18.66
N VAL A 417 20.31 -24.06 -18.59
CA VAL A 417 19.80 -23.04 -19.50
C VAL A 417 20.94 -22.24 -20.14
N THR A 418 20.64 -21.56 -21.24
CA THR A 418 21.51 -20.53 -21.81
C THR A 418 20.64 -19.40 -22.31
N VAL A 419 20.92 -18.18 -21.87
CA VAL A 419 20.23 -16.98 -22.37
C VAL A 419 20.56 -16.77 -23.84
N ASN A 420 19.54 -16.51 -24.67
CA ASN A 420 19.74 -16.28 -26.09
C ASN A 420 20.53 -14.98 -26.33
N GLU A 421 21.46 -14.98 -27.28
CA GLU A 421 22.34 -13.84 -27.55
C GLU A 421 21.58 -12.56 -27.92
N GLY A 422 22.05 -11.43 -27.39
CA GLY A 422 21.53 -10.09 -27.74
C GLY A 422 20.22 -9.70 -27.05
N VAL A 423 19.75 -10.49 -26.07
CA VAL A 423 18.51 -10.24 -25.32
C VAL A 423 18.80 -9.82 -23.88
N ASN A 424 18.00 -8.91 -23.34
CA ASN A 424 18.11 -8.39 -21.97
C ASN A 424 16.84 -8.56 -21.12
N ASP A 425 15.79 -9.21 -21.64
CA ASP A 425 14.53 -9.47 -20.92
C ASP A 425 14.21 -10.97 -20.78
N ALA A 426 15.20 -11.85 -20.92
CA ALA A 426 14.98 -13.28 -20.85
C ALA A 426 14.38 -13.69 -19.50
N LYS A 427 13.40 -14.59 -19.53
CA LYS A 427 12.69 -15.04 -18.32
C LYS A 427 12.12 -16.44 -18.50
N ILE A 428 12.03 -17.17 -17.40
CA ILE A 428 11.54 -18.54 -17.35
C ILE A 428 10.53 -18.71 -16.22
N ARG A 429 9.40 -19.33 -16.56
CA ARG A 429 8.48 -19.93 -15.60
C ARG A 429 8.80 -21.41 -15.49
N VAL A 430 8.99 -21.86 -14.25
CA VAL A 430 9.04 -23.28 -13.91
C VAL A 430 7.66 -23.65 -13.40
N GLY A 431 6.86 -24.30 -14.26
CA GLY A 431 5.46 -24.56 -13.98
C GLY A 431 5.06 -26.02 -14.11
N ASN A 432 3.82 -26.31 -13.72
CA ASN A 432 3.18 -27.60 -13.94
C ASN A 432 2.52 -27.68 -15.34
N GLY A 433 2.02 -28.86 -15.70
CA GLY A 433 1.26 -29.11 -16.95
C GLY A 433 -0.05 -28.32 -17.10
N SER A 434 -0.44 -27.57 -16.08
CA SER A 434 -1.55 -26.61 -16.10
C SER A 434 -1.08 -25.15 -16.19
N TRP A 435 0.21 -24.93 -16.48
CA TRP A 435 0.83 -23.61 -16.69
C TRP A 435 0.97 -22.73 -15.46
N VAL A 436 0.68 -23.29 -14.28
CA VAL A 436 0.83 -22.62 -12.98
C VAL A 436 2.26 -22.80 -12.51
N ALA A 437 2.89 -21.72 -12.03
CA ALA A 437 4.23 -21.79 -11.46
C ALA A 437 4.26 -22.73 -10.24
N LEU A 438 5.37 -23.45 -10.06
CA LEU A 438 5.51 -24.32 -8.90
C LEU A 438 5.47 -23.49 -7.60
N PRO A 439 4.81 -23.97 -6.53
CA PRO A 439 4.67 -23.22 -5.29
C PRO A 439 6.03 -22.93 -4.68
N GLY A 440 6.25 -21.69 -4.23
CA GLY A 440 7.54 -21.23 -3.70
C GLY A 440 8.57 -20.81 -4.76
N THR A 441 8.20 -20.88 -6.05
CA THR A 441 8.97 -20.25 -7.14
C THR A 441 8.33 -18.92 -7.51
N SER A 442 9.13 -17.97 -8.02
CA SER A 442 8.57 -16.79 -8.67
C SER A 442 7.82 -17.21 -9.94
N ASP A 443 6.70 -16.56 -10.23
CA ASP A 443 5.92 -16.85 -11.44
C ASP A 443 6.77 -16.66 -12.72
N LEU A 444 7.73 -15.73 -12.67
CA LEU A 444 8.75 -15.50 -13.68
C LEU A 444 10.09 -15.24 -13.02
N ASN A 445 11.07 -16.08 -13.35
CA ASN A 445 12.46 -15.91 -12.97
C ASN A 445 13.18 -15.19 -14.12
N ASP A 446 13.72 -14.00 -13.85
CA ASP A 446 14.54 -13.31 -14.84
C ASP A 446 15.90 -14.03 -14.99
N LEU A 447 16.31 -14.14 -16.26
CA LEU A 447 17.57 -14.74 -16.66
C LEU A 447 18.46 -13.65 -17.25
N VAL A 448 19.70 -13.60 -16.78
CA VAL A 448 20.70 -12.66 -17.29
C VAL A 448 21.80 -13.41 -18.06
N PRO A 449 22.45 -12.77 -19.05
CA PRO A 449 23.59 -13.38 -19.74
C PRO A 449 24.65 -13.88 -18.75
N GLY A 450 24.94 -15.18 -18.79
CA GLY A 450 25.82 -15.86 -17.82
C GLY A 450 25.10 -16.91 -16.98
N ASP A 451 23.79 -16.78 -16.78
CA ASP A 451 22.97 -17.81 -16.13
C ASP A 451 23.02 -19.11 -16.96
N ASN A 452 23.51 -20.17 -16.33
CA ASN A 452 23.77 -21.47 -16.96
C ASN A 452 22.97 -22.63 -16.33
N VAL A 453 22.45 -22.44 -15.12
CA VAL A 453 21.65 -23.43 -14.41
C VAL A 453 20.68 -22.75 -13.45
N ILE A 454 19.49 -23.32 -13.31
CA ILE A 454 18.50 -22.95 -12.28
C ILE A 454 18.30 -24.17 -11.41
N ARG A 455 18.48 -24.04 -10.10
CA ARG A 455 18.30 -25.14 -9.17
C ARG A 455 17.09 -24.91 -8.29
N ILE A 456 16.25 -25.93 -8.17
CA ILE A 456 15.04 -25.91 -7.36
C ILE A 456 15.04 -27.12 -6.45
N THR A 457 15.13 -26.88 -5.15
CA THR A 457 14.90 -27.91 -4.14
C THR A 457 13.42 -28.26 -4.14
N LEU A 458 13.08 -29.47 -4.58
CA LEU A 458 11.72 -29.93 -4.72
C LEU A 458 11.11 -30.21 -3.35
N THR A 459 10.10 -29.44 -2.98
CA THR A 459 9.29 -29.67 -1.78
C THR A 459 8.20 -30.70 -2.06
N GLU A 460 7.59 -31.26 -1.01
CA GLU A 460 6.43 -32.14 -1.15
C GLU A 460 5.27 -31.47 -1.91
N ALA A 461 5.05 -30.17 -1.68
CA ALA A 461 4.03 -29.40 -2.41
C ALA A 461 4.34 -29.29 -3.91
N MET A 462 5.59 -29.02 -4.27
CA MET A 462 6.02 -28.98 -5.68
C MET A 462 5.87 -30.35 -6.34
N ILE A 463 6.26 -31.42 -5.66
CA ILE A 463 6.13 -32.80 -6.17
C ILE A 463 4.66 -33.14 -6.39
N ASN A 464 3.78 -32.80 -5.44
CA ASN A 464 2.33 -33.00 -5.59
C ASN A 464 1.77 -32.26 -6.81
N GLU A 465 2.23 -31.04 -7.08
CA GLU A 465 1.85 -30.29 -8.29
C GLU A 465 2.33 -30.98 -9.56
N LEU A 466 3.58 -31.45 -9.60
CA LEU A 466 4.14 -32.16 -10.76
C LEU A 466 3.45 -33.50 -11.02
N VAL A 467 3.11 -34.26 -9.97
CA VAL A 467 2.42 -35.54 -10.07
C VAL A 467 0.96 -35.37 -10.52
N ASN A 468 0.23 -34.44 -9.90
CA ASN A 468 -1.22 -34.35 -10.08
C ASN A 468 -1.66 -33.41 -11.20
N ASN A 469 -0.83 -32.42 -11.56
CA ASN A 469 -1.20 -31.35 -12.49
C ASN A 469 -0.39 -31.37 -13.80
N GLY A 470 0.09 -32.54 -14.20
CA GLY A 470 0.58 -32.78 -15.57
C GLY A 470 2.08 -32.57 -15.79
N GLY A 471 2.91 -32.76 -14.77
CA GLY A 471 4.38 -32.75 -14.89
C GLY A 471 4.99 -31.37 -15.08
N LEU A 472 6.27 -31.32 -15.46
CA LEU A 472 7.04 -30.07 -15.57
C LEU A 472 6.93 -29.44 -16.96
N VAL A 473 6.54 -28.17 -16.98
CA VAL A 473 6.61 -27.28 -18.14
C VAL A 473 7.60 -26.16 -17.87
N LEU A 474 8.49 -25.90 -18.84
CA LEU A 474 9.33 -24.70 -18.84
C LEU A 474 8.90 -23.79 -20.00
N CYS A 475 8.41 -22.60 -19.67
CA CYS A 475 7.97 -21.60 -20.65
C CYS A 475 8.50 -20.21 -20.30
N GLY A 476 8.39 -19.26 -21.22
CA GLY A 476 8.84 -17.88 -20.98
C GLY A 476 9.43 -17.27 -22.25
N ALA A 477 10.45 -16.43 -22.07
CA ALA A 477 11.05 -15.65 -23.13
C ALA A 477 12.58 -15.83 -23.23
N TYR A 478 13.07 -16.16 -24.43
CA TYR A 478 14.47 -16.00 -24.88
C TYR A 478 15.56 -16.77 -24.12
N PHE A 479 15.35 -18.06 -23.89
CA PHE A 479 16.36 -18.96 -23.35
C PHE A 479 16.38 -20.29 -24.10
N THR A 480 17.43 -21.08 -23.92
CA THR A 480 17.53 -22.44 -24.43
C THR A 480 17.70 -23.39 -23.26
N VAL A 481 16.86 -24.44 -23.17
CA VAL A 481 17.03 -25.54 -22.22
C VAL A 481 17.88 -26.62 -22.87
N THR A 482 18.93 -27.09 -22.18
CA THR A 482 19.87 -28.10 -22.68
C THR A 482 19.79 -29.42 -21.92
N SER A 483 19.49 -29.36 -20.61
CA SER A 483 19.33 -30.54 -19.78
C SER A 483 18.45 -30.24 -18.57
N VAL A 484 17.77 -31.26 -18.05
CA VAL A 484 17.13 -31.23 -16.74
C VAL A 484 17.59 -32.47 -15.98
N THR A 485 18.06 -32.26 -14.76
CA THR A 485 18.58 -33.32 -13.91
C THR A 485 17.96 -33.26 -12.53
N LEU A 486 18.01 -34.38 -11.81
CA LEU A 486 17.65 -34.48 -10.40
C LEU A 486 18.87 -34.93 -9.59
N SER A 487 19.11 -34.29 -8.45
CA SER A 487 20.10 -34.79 -7.50
C SER A 487 19.67 -36.18 -6.99
N LEU A 488 20.60 -37.11 -6.90
CA LEU A 488 20.35 -38.36 -6.20
C LEU A 488 20.38 -38.13 -4.68
N LEU A 489 19.37 -38.62 -3.95
CA LEU A 489 19.36 -38.52 -2.49
C LEU A 489 20.32 -39.54 -1.89
N GLU A 490 21.08 -39.10 -0.89
CA GLU A 490 21.89 -39.98 -0.07
C GLU A 490 20.99 -40.95 0.69
N THR A 491 20.95 -42.21 0.25
CA THR A 491 20.23 -43.27 0.93
C THR A 491 21.18 -43.93 1.92
N VAL A 492 20.90 -43.81 3.21
CA VAL A 492 21.71 -44.48 4.23
C VAL A 492 21.34 -45.96 4.29
N ILE A 493 22.29 -46.81 3.89
CA ILE A 493 22.10 -48.27 3.81
C ILE A 493 22.64 -49.00 5.04
N TRP A 494 23.53 -48.36 5.80
CA TRP A 494 24.08 -48.88 7.03
C TRP A 494 24.44 -47.76 8.01
N ARG A 495 24.16 -47.97 9.30
CA ARG A 495 24.64 -47.14 10.41
C ARG A 495 25.13 -48.02 11.53
N GLY A 496 26.23 -47.63 12.15
CA GLY A 496 26.79 -48.36 13.27
C GLY A 496 28.04 -47.72 13.83
N SER A 497 28.83 -48.54 14.53
CA SER A 497 30.15 -48.17 14.99
C SER A 497 31.00 -49.43 14.94
N TRP A 498 31.80 -49.58 13.89
CA TRP A 498 32.59 -50.78 13.67
C TRP A 498 34.07 -50.43 13.48
N ASN A 499 34.92 -50.92 14.38
CA ASN A 499 36.35 -50.59 14.40
C ASN A 499 37.14 -51.58 13.52
N CYS A 500 37.81 -51.05 12.50
CA CYS A 500 38.77 -51.77 11.66
C CYS A 500 40.14 -51.11 11.80
N SER A 501 40.90 -51.55 12.81
CA SER A 501 42.23 -51.02 13.11
C SER A 501 43.19 -52.13 13.56
N GLY A 502 44.47 -51.79 13.67
CA GLY A 502 45.52 -52.67 14.18
C GLY A 502 46.01 -53.71 13.18
N GLY A 503 45.82 -53.48 11.87
CA GLY A 503 46.23 -54.39 10.81
C GLY A 503 45.42 -55.69 10.77
N THR A 504 44.22 -55.71 11.35
CA THR A 504 43.36 -56.89 11.43
C THR A 504 42.72 -57.27 10.11
N TRP A 505 42.48 -56.29 9.22
CA TRP A 505 41.74 -56.48 7.96
C TRP A 505 40.47 -57.30 8.16
N ALA A 506 39.79 -57.09 9.30
CA ALA A 506 38.49 -57.67 9.55
C ALA A 506 37.51 -57.15 8.47
N GLY A 507 36.47 -57.92 8.16
CA GLY A 507 35.45 -57.51 7.19
C GLY A 507 34.12 -57.26 7.87
N ASN A 508 33.59 -56.05 7.76
CA ASN A 508 32.18 -55.78 8.04
C ASN A 508 31.34 -56.38 6.91
N GLN A 509 30.43 -57.28 7.27
CA GLN A 509 29.63 -58.08 6.34
C GLN A 509 28.14 -57.70 6.40
N ASP A 510 27.79 -56.60 7.07
CA ASP A 510 26.39 -56.24 7.33
C ASP A 510 25.66 -55.78 6.06
N LEU A 511 26.38 -55.59 4.96
CA LEU A 511 25.87 -55.29 3.62
C LEU A 511 26.11 -56.43 2.61
N ALA A 512 26.51 -57.60 3.11
CA ALA A 512 26.78 -58.80 2.32
C ALA A 512 25.78 -59.93 2.63
N TYR A 513 25.84 -61.01 1.85
CA TYR A 513 25.11 -62.26 2.10
C TYR A 513 23.59 -62.08 2.28
N GLY A 514 22.99 -61.17 1.51
CA GLY A 514 21.56 -60.89 1.54
C GLY A 514 21.10 -59.96 2.68
N ALA A 515 22.01 -59.39 3.45
CA ALA A 515 21.68 -58.41 4.49
C ALA A 515 21.24 -57.05 3.92
N TYR A 516 21.61 -56.74 2.67
CA TYR A 516 21.14 -55.60 1.91
C TYR A 516 20.79 -56.02 0.46
N ASP A 517 19.72 -55.46 -0.09
CA ASP A 517 19.29 -55.71 -1.46
C ASP A 517 20.01 -54.77 -2.44
N TRP A 518 20.99 -55.31 -3.16
CA TRP A 518 21.77 -54.57 -4.16
C TRP A 518 21.10 -54.51 -5.54
N SER A 519 19.95 -55.16 -5.74
CA SER A 519 19.30 -55.26 -7.07
C SER A 519 18.89 -53.90 -7.66
N THR A 520 18.71 -52.89 -6.82
CA THR A 520 18.34 -51.54 -7.23
C THR A 520 19.54 -50.61 -7.44
N PHE A 521 20.77 -51.06 -7.19
CA PHE A 521 21.97 -50.25 -7.36
C PHE A 521 22.35 -50.15 -8.85
N GLN A 522 22.58 -48.94 -9.35
CA GLN A 522 22.72 -48.64 -10.78
C GLN A 522 24.01 -47.87 -11.12
N GLU A 523 24.41 -47.92 -12.39
CA GLU A 523 25.59 -47.22 -12.90
C GLU A 523 25.45 -45.70 -12.69
N GLY A 524 26.53 -45.08 -12.22
CA GLY A 524 26.56 -43.66 -11.85
C GLY A 524 26.30 -43.38 -10.37
N GLN A 525 25.78 -44.36 -9.61
CA GLN A 525 25.68 -44.25 -8.15
C GLN A 525 27.04 -44.52 -7.48
N LYS A 526 27.28 -43.91 -6.33
CA LYS A 526 28.51 -44.05 -5.53
C LYS A 526 28.20 -44.51 -4.12
N ILE A 527 29.12 -45.25 -3.54
CA ILE A 527 29.05 -45.70 -2.14
C ILE A 527 29.91 -44.76 -1.31
N VAL A 528 29.31 -44.13 -0.30
CA VAL A 528 29.98 -43.21 0.61
C VAL A 528 30.18 -43.89 1.95
N PHE A 529 31.44 -43.98 2.37
CA PHE A 529 31.83 -44.48 3.70
C PHE A 529 32.12 -43.29 4.59
N THR A 530 31.36 -43.11 5.66
CA THR A 530 31.64 -42.11 6.70
C THR A 530 32.23 -42.82 7.92
N PHE A 531 33.35 -42.29 8.42
CA PHE A 531 34.16 -42.93 9.45
C PHE A 531 34.93 -41.92 10.31
N ASP A 532 35.23 -42.32 11.54
CA ASP A 532 36.24 -41.67 12.38
C ASP A 532 37.60 -42.33 12.14
N SER A 533 38.68 -41.57 12.26
CA SER A 533 40.02 -42.16 12.35
C SER A 533 40.18 -42.90 13.67
N ALA A 534 40.63 -44.16 13.62
CA ALA A 534 40.86 -44.94 14.85
C ALA A 534 42.00 -44.33 15.70
N ASP A 535 43.00 -43.76 15.04
CA ASP A 535 44.03 -42.91 15.65
C ASP A 535 44.38 -41.75 14.69
N PRO A 536 43.96 -40.51 15.00
CA PRO A 536 44.17 -39.34 14.13
C PRO A 536 45.64 -38.93 14.00
N THR A 537 46.55 -39.51 14.80
CA THR A 537 47.99 -39.21 14.74
C THR A 537 48.76 -40.13 13.79
N THR A 538 48.12 -41.19 13.31
CA THR A 538 48.72 -42.08 12.31
C THR A 538 48.76 -41.42 10.94
N GLY A 539 49.80 -41.71 10.15
CA GLY A 539 50.00 -41.07 8.85
C GLY A 539 49.21 -41.71 7.70
N TRP A 540 48.51 -42.81 7.94
CA TRP A 540 47.89 -43.62 6.89
C TRP A 540 46.76 -44.49 7.43
N GLY A 541 45.66 -44.55 6.68
CA GLY A 541 44.61 -45.55 6.80
C GLY A 541 44.03 -45.89 5.43
N CYS A 542 43.23 -46.95 5.35
CA CYS A 542 42.53 -47.30 4.11
C CYS A 542 41.18 -48.00 4.33
N ILE A 543 40.28 -47.83 3.38
CA ILE A 543 39.04 -48.60 3.24
C ILE A 543 39.14 -49.43 1.96
N SER A 544 38.81 -50.71 2.05
CA SER A 544 38.90 -51.68 0.95
C SER A 544 37.52 -52.30 0.75
N PRO A 545 36.75 -51.86 -0.26
CA PRO A 545 35.48 -52.47 -0.61
C PRO A 545 35.70 -53.77 -1.39
N ARG A 546 35.03 -54.85 -0.97
CA ARG A 546 35.16 -56.21 -1.50
C ARG A 546 33.80 -56.78 -1.85
N MET A 547 33.76 -57.68 -2.83
CA MET A 547 32.57 -58.52 -3.05
C MET A 547 32.43 -59.55 -1.91
N GLY A 548 31.22 -59.85 -1.46
CA GLY A 548 30.99 -60.84 -0.40
C GLY A 548 31.34 -62.27 -0.84
N GLY A 549 31.09 -62.59 -2.11
CA GLY A 549 31.41 -63.85 -2.74
C GLY A 549 32.90 -63.97 -3.05
N ASN A 550 33.29 -65.07 -3.68
CA ASN A 550 34.65 -65.25 -4.23
C ASN A 550 35.81 -64.97 -3.25
N SER A 551 35.62 -65.30 -1.95
CA SER A 551 36.63 -65.09 -0.89
C SER A 551 37.08 -63.63 -0.71
N TRP A 552 36.15 -62.67 -0.81
CA TRP A 552 36.44 -61.23 -0.66
C TRP A 552 37.46 -60.71 -1.66
N ALA A 553 37.29 -61.13 -2.92
CA ALA A 553 38.08 -60.59 -4.02
C ALA A 553 37.90 -59.05 -4.12
N ASN A 554 38.93 -58.38 -4.65
CA ASN A 554 38.86 -56.94 -4.89
C ASN A 554 37.72 -56.64 -5.86
N LEU A 555 37.03 -55.53 -5.62
CA LEU A 555 36.31 -54.82 -6.68
C LEU A 555 37.36 -54.10 -7.57
N SER A 556 36.93 -53.19 -8.43
CA SER A 556 37.79 -52.41 -9.32
C SER A 556 38.90 -51.64 -8.60
N VAL A 557 38.70 -51.37 -7.30
CA VAL A 557 39.72 -50.80 -6.41
C VAL A 557 40.16 -51.85 -5.38
N SER A 558 41.47 -51.95 -5.17
CA SER A 558 42.01 -52.81 -4.12
C SER A 558 41.86 -52.19 -2.74
N GLN A 559 42.05 -50.87 -2.63
CA GLN A 559 41.84 -50.07 -1.43
C GLN A 559 41.81 -48.58 -1.79
N ILE A 560 41.23 -47.78 -0.90
CA ILE A 560 41.16 -46.33 -0.98
C ILE A 560 41.86 -45.79 0.27
N ASN A 561 42.97 -45.09 0.08
CA ASN A 561 43.78 -44.56 1.18
C ASN A 561 43.23 -43.21 1.66
N PHE A 562 43.33 -42.95 2.96
CA PHE A 562 43.12 -41.64 3.55
C PHE A 562 44.25 -41.26 4.49
N THR A 563 44.37 -39.95 4.74
CA THR A 563 45.17 -39.41 5.84
C THR A 563 44.25 -39.24 7.04
N PRO A 564 44.53 -39.91 8.18
CA PRO A 564 43.75 -39.78 9.40
C PRO A 564 43.60 -38.33 9.89
N SER A 565 42.44 -38.01 10.46
CA SER A 565 42.06 -36.69 11.00
C SER A 565 41.28 -36.82 12.31
N ALA A 566 41.32 -35.78 13.13
CA ALA A 566 40.52 -35.68 14.37
C ALA A 566 39.03 -35.40 14.10
N GLU A 567 38.69 -34.95 12.89
CA GLU A 567 37.32 -34.73 12.44
C GLU A 567 36.80 -35.98 11.72
N GLU A 568 35.46 -36.18 11.73
CA GLU A 568 34.82 -37.25 10.96
C GLU A 568 35.14 -37.09 9.46
N GLN A 569 35.44 -38.19 8.80
CA GLN A 569 35.84 -38.21 7.39
C GLN A 569 34.84 -39.00 6.56
N SER A 570 34.80 -38.73 5.25
CA SER A 570 34.07 -39.55 4.29
C SER A 570 34.93 -39.83 3.06
N ILE A 571 34.80 -41.05 2.53
CA ILE A 571 35.41 -41.47 1.26
C ILE A 571 34.32 -41.99 0.32
N GLU A 572 34.48 -41.69 -0.95
CA GLU A 572 33.60 -42.16 -2.01
C GLU A 572 34.27 -43.29 -2.81
N PHE A 573 33.51 -44.36 -3.05
CA PHE A 573 33.83 -45.39 -4.02
C PHE A 573 32.81 -45.30 -5.15
N ILE A 574 33.30 -45.15 -6.39
CA ILE A 574 32.47 -45.12 -7.60
C ILE A 574 32.61 -46.49 -8.26
N PRO A 575 31.60 -47.37 -8.14
CA PRO A 575 31.67 -48.72 -8.71
C PRO A 575 31.56 -48.66 -10.23
N THR A 576 32.37 -49.45 -10.92
CA THR A 576 32.24 -49.71 -12.36
C THR A 576 31.03 -50.61 -12.65
N ALA A 577 30.62 -50.71 -13.92
CA ALA A 577 29.55 -51.64 -14.31
C ALA A 577 29.83 -53.09 -13.86
N ASP A 578 31.09 -53.52 -13.90
CA ASP A 578 31.50 -54.85 -13.42
C ASP A 578 31.38 -54.97 -11.90
N ASP A 579 31.74 -53.92 -11.14
CA ASP A 579 31.57 -53.92 -9.68
C ASP A 579 30.10 -54.03 -9.29
N ILE A 580 29.21 -53.33 -10.00
CA ILE A 580 27.77 -53.37 -9.76
C ILE A 580 27.24 -54.78 -9.99
N ALA A 581 27.67 -55.42 -11.09
CA ALA A 581 27.31 -56.81 -11.36
C ALA A 581 27.77 -57.74 -10.23
N HIS A 582 28.98 -57.54 -9.69
CA HIS A 582 29.47 -58.30 -8.54
C HIS A 582 28.69 -58.02 -7.26
N LEU A 583 28.36 -56.77 -6.95
CA LEU A 583 27.54 -56.44 -5.78
C LEU A 583 26.15 -57.08 -5.84
N GLN A 584 25.56 -57.14 -7.03
CA GLN A 584 24.25 -57.74 -7.26
C GLN A 584 24.25 -59.27 -7.25
N ASN A 585 25.32 -59.91 -7.73
CA ASN A 585 25.32 -61.35 -8.02
C ASN A 585 26.31 -62.17 -7.17
N ASP A 586 27.30 -61.54 -6.55
CA ASP A 586 28.37 -62.18 -5.77
C ASP A 586 28.32 -61.75 -4.29
N ASP A 587 27.16 -61.96 -3.65
CA ASP A 587 26.91 -61.79 -2.21
C ASP A 587 27.15 -60.39 -1.61
N GLY A 588 27.02 -59.31 -2.39
CA GLY A 588 26.98 -57.94 -1.85
C GLY A 588 28.35 -57.35 -1.46
N LEU A 589 28.34 -56.39 -0.52
CA LEU A 589 29.51 -55.60 -0.15
C LEU A 589 30.07 -56.02 1.21
N VAL A 590 31.36 -56.35 1.23
CA VAL A 590 32.17 -56.46 2.45
C VAL A 590 33.12 -55.28 2.53
N ILE A 591 33.19 -54.66 3.70
CA ILE A 591 34.04 -53.49 3.94
C ILE A 591 35.20 -53.92 4.85
N THR A 592 36.43 -53.78 4.37
CA THR A 592 37.65 -54.08 5.13
C THR A 592 38.67 -52.94 5.03
N GLY A 593 39.89 -53.13 5.52
CA GLY A 593 40.97 -52.15 5.50
C GLY A 593 41.63 -51.99 6.86
N ASP A 594 42.10 -50.78 7.17
CA ASP A 594 42.78 -50.47 8.44
C ASP A 594 42.72 -48.98 8.80
N GLY A 595 42.75 -48.67 10.09
CA GLY A 595 42.87 -47.32 10.63
C GLY A 595 41.56 -46.53 10.79
N PHE A 596 40.39 -47.16 10.71
CA PHE A 596 39.10 -46.44 10.77
C PHE A 596 38.06 -47.09 11.71
N ILE A 597 37.10 -46.28 12.15
CA ILE A 597 35.87 -46.70 12.81
C ILE A 597 34.71 -46.32 11.88
N LEU A 598 34.12 -47.30 11.21
CA LEU A 598 33.00 -47.08 10.29
C LEU A 598 31.75 -46.64 11.06
N LYS A 599 31.14 -45.54 10.61
CA LYS A 599 29.96 -44.93 11.25
C LYS A 599 28.69 -45.06 10.41
N LYS A 600 28.84 -44.89 9.10
CA LYS A 600 27.72 -44.87 8.16
C LYS A 600 28.20 -45.31 6.78
N VAL A 601 27.34 -46.04 6.08
CA VAL A 601 27.47 -46.29 4.64
C VAL A 601 26.20 -45.81 3.97
N SER A 602 26.37 -45.07 2.89
CA SER A 602 25.26 -44.56 2.09
C SER A 602 25.51 -44.70 0.60
N ILE A 603 24.43 -44.66 -0.16
CA ILE A 603 24.43 -44.64 -1.62
C ILE A 603 24.02 -43.23 -2.04
N LYS A 604 24.81 -42.61 -2.93
CA LYS A 604 24.51 -41.35 -3.59
C LYS A 604 24.44 -41.53 -5.08
#